data_AF-A0A2P8FH53-F1
#
_entry.id   AF-A0A2P8FH53-F1
#
_cell.length_a   1.000
_cell.length_b   1.000
_cell.length_c   1.000
_cell.angle_alpha   90.00
_cell.angle_beta   90.00
_cell.angle_gamma   90.00
#
_symmetry.space_group_name_H-M   'P 1'
#
loop_
_entity.id
_entity.type
_entity.pdbx_description
1 polymer ?
#
loop_
_entity_poly.entity_id
_entity_poly.type
_entity_poly.pdbx_seq_one_letter_code
_entity_poly.pdbx_strand_id
1 'polypeptide(L)'
;MPRLFLILAFLATLTGTAFAETQPRQGPYDARVRLATYQDGQVYRIRTSLTHVTSIEFGQGETIRSIIAGDTEGFLLDGVPGGQAFAIKPVSRGAHTNITVYTNRRSYYFNVTEASSPTFYVIRFTYPEAAPRQSRVAASQPANHAYGVSARSEITPREIWDDGTFTYFRFATNAPLPAIFRWSGGNERSVNAHARPDGVIRVSGVSDRWVLRLGEDEICVQEMSEANRDE
;
A
#
# COMPACT_ATOMS: atom_id res chain seq x y z
N MET A 1 -36.59 -5.93 56.84
CA MET A 1 -36.20 -4.76 56.02
C MET A 1 -35.00 -5.14 55.15
N PRO A 2 -34.98 -4.77 53.86
CA PRO A 2 -34.42 -5.62 52.81
C PRO A 2 -32.97 -5.31 52.43
N ARG A 3 -32.21 -6.42 52.34
CA ARG A 3 -31.09 -6.81 51.45
C ARG A 3 -30.38 -5.73 50.63
N LEU A 4 -29.12 -5.50 51.02
CA LEU A 4 -28.03 -4.88 50.26
C LEU A 4 -27.57 -5.83 49.14
N PHE A 5 -27.66 -5.42 47.87
CA PHE A 5 -27.02 -6.10 46.74
C PHE A 5 -26.17 -5.07 45.99
N LEU A 6 -24.85 -5.15 46.17
CA LEU A 6 -23.86 -4.51 45.29
C LEU A 6 -23.68 -5.41 44.06
N ILE A 7 -24.09 -4.93 42.89
CA ILE A 7 -23.70 -5.53 41.60
C ILE A 7 -22.65 -4.60 41.00
N LEU A 8 -21.39 -5.00 41.13
CA LEU A 8 -20.25 -4.38 40.46
C LEU A 8 -20.22 -4.90 39.01
N ALA A 9 -20.70 -4.09 38.06
CA ALA A 9 -20.69 -4.44 36.65
C ALA A 9 -19.27 -4.32 36.08
N PHE A 10 -18.65 -5.47 35.81
CA PHE A 10 -17.34 -5.62 35.19
C PHE A 10 -17.46 -5.33 33.68
N LEU A 11 -17.15 -4.10 33.26
CA LEU A 11 -17.12 -3.72 31.85
C LEU A 11 -15.80 -4.16 31.23
N ALA A 12 -15.72 -5.42 30.80
CA ALA A 12 -14.58 -5.93 30.04
C ALA A 12 -14.63 -5.39 28.60
N THR A 13 -13.89 -4.33 28.33
CA THR A 13 -13.64 -3.86 26.96
C THR A 13 -12.80 -4.92 26.23
N LEU A 14 -13.43 -5.67 25.31
CA LEU A 14 -12.70 -6.52 24.36
C LEU A 14 -11.91 -5.61 23.41
N THR A 15 -10.66 -5.32 23.75
CA THR A 15 -9.69 -4.78 22.81
C THR A 15 -9.35 -5.88 21.80
N GLY A 16 -9.94 -5.81 20.61
CA GLY A 16 -9.60 -6.71 19.52
C GLY A 16 -8.12 -6.58 19.17
N THR A 17 -7.37 -7.68 19.26
CA THR A 17 -5.98 -7.72 18.81
C THR A 17 -5.94 -7.56 17.29
N ALA A 18 -5.56 -6.37 16.81
CA ALA A 18 -5.22 -6.19 15.40
C ALA A 18 -3.92 -6.94 15.11
N PHE A 19 -3.99 -8.05 14.37
CA PHE A 19 -2.80 -8.72 13.86
C PHE A 19 -2.16 -7.82 12.79
N ALA A 20 -1.06 -7.15 13.12
CA ALA A 20 -0.42 -6.17 12.26
C ALA A 20 0.18 -6.77 10.97
N GLU A 21 0.48 -8.08 10.94
CA GLU A 21 1.05 -8.77 9.79
C GLU A 21 0.24 -10.03 9.42
N THR A 22 -0.04 -10.18 8.12
CA THR A 22 -0.77 -11.34 7.58
C THR A 22 0.22 -12.33 6.98
N GLN A 23 0.15 -13.57 7.44
CA GLN A 23 0.90 -14.67 6.82
C GLN A 23 0.05 -15.29 5.69
N PRO A 24 0.54 -15.35 4.44
CA PRO A 24 -0.17 -16.01 3.34
C PRO A 24 -0.57 -17.44 3.71
N ARG A 25 -1.79 -17.89 3.40
CA ARG A 25 -2.28 -19.24 3.75
C ARG A 25 -1.71 -20.32 2.82
N GLN A 26 -1.69 -21.57 3.26
CA GLN A 26 -1.26 -22.71 2.43
C GLN A 26 -2.23 -22.92 1.26
N GLY A 27 -1.67 -23.25 0.08
CA GLY A 27 -2.42 -23.65 -1.09
C GLY A 27 -2.95 -25.08 -0.96
N PRO A 28 -3.97 -25.45 -1.76
CA PRO A 28 -4.64 -26.75 -1.64
C PRO A 28 -3.83 -27.94 -2.17
N TYR A 29 -2.83 -27.71 -3.02
CA TYR A 29 -2.05 -28.77 -3.68
C TYR A 29 -0.62 -28.90 -3.14
N ASP A 30 -0.03 -27.83 -2.62
CA ASP A 30 1.32 -27.82 -2.04
C ASP A 30 1.42 -26.67 -1.02
N ALA A 31 1.91 -26.97 0.19
CA ALA A 31 2.01 -26.01 1.30
C ALA A 31 3.02 -24.88 1.07
N ARG A 32 3.95 -25.05 0.11
CA ARG A 32 4.94 -24.06 -0.31
C ARG A 32 4.37 -23.06 -1.32
N VAL A 33 3.27 -23.41 -1.97
CA VAL A 33 2.46 -22.46 -2.75
C VAL A 33 1.49 -21.80 -1.77
N ARG A 34 1.59 -20.49 -1.61
CA ARG A 34 0.76 -19.73 -0.68
C ARG A 34 -0.23 -18.85 -1.41
N LEU A 35 -1.37 -18.62 -0.77
CA LEU A 35 -2.40 -17.70 -1.24
C LEU A 35 -2.47 -16.53 -0.26
N ALA A 36 -2.38 -15.32 -0.76
CA ALA A 36 -2.59 -14.09 0.01
C ALA A 36 -3.86 -13.42 -0.47
N THR A 37 -4.72 -12.97 0.44
CA THR A 37 -5.87 -12.13 0.08
C THR A 37 -5.43 -10.68 0.14
N TYR A 38 -5.55 -9.95 -0.96
CA TYR A 38 -5.18 -8.55 -1.01
C TYR A 38 -6.11 -7.71 -0.12
N GLN A 39 -5.49 -6.85 0.69
CA GLN A 39 -6.12 -5.80 1.47
C GLN A 39 -5.20 -4.57 1.42
N ASP A 40 -5.78 -3.39 1.17
CA ASP A 40 -5.01 -2.15 1.13
C ASP A 40 -4.33 -1.90 2.49
N GLY A 41 -3.08 -1.44 2.46
CA GLY A 41 -2.27 -1.18 3.65
C GLY A 41 -1.80 -2.41 4.44
N GLN A 42 -2.15 -3.63 4.04
CA GLN A 42 -1.73 -4.84 4.76
C GLN A 42 -0.25 -5.17 4.51
N VAL A 43 0.47 -5.49 5.60
CA VAL A 43 1.84 -6.04 5.51
C VAL A 43 1.77 -7.56 5.45
N TYR A 44 2.43 -8.13 4.43
CA TYR A 44 2.50 -9.58 4.20
C TYR A 44 3.84 -10.14 4.63
N ARG A 45 3.84 -11.12 5.53
CA ARG A 45 5.06 -11.78 5.98
C ARG A 45 5.48 -12.86 4.98
N ILE A 46 6.67 -12.72 4.39
CA ILE A 46 7.23 -13.63 3.39
C ILE A 46 8.43 -14.35 3.99
N ARG A 47 8.43 -15.68 3.90
CA ARG A 47 9.54 -16.53 4.36
C ARG A 47 10.25 -17.13 3.17
N THR A 48 11.50 -16.74 2.97
CA THR A 48 12.40 -17.25 1.91
C THR A 48 13.42 -18.19 2.52
N SER A 49 14.10 -19.01 1.71
CA SER A 49 15.27 -19.81 2.15
C SER A 49 16.42 -19.65 1.20
N LEU A 50 17.64 -19.76 1.74
CA LEU A 50 18.82 -20.02 0.92
C LEU A 50 18.57 -21.19 -0.05
N THR A 51 19.27 -21.11 -1.19
CA THR A 51 19.18 -22.06 -2.34
C THR A 51 17.82 -22.15 -3.02
N HIS A 52 16.82 -21.38 -2.60
CA HIS A 52 15.49 -21.36 -3.20
C HIS A 52 15.13 -19.95 -3.66
N VAL A 53 14.23 -19.89 -4.65
CA VAL A 53 13.63 -18.65 -5.13
C VAL A 53 12.18 -18.60 -4.66
N THR A 54 11.76 -17.45 -4.16
CA THR A 54 10.37 -17.17 -3.82
C THR A 54 9.80 -16.20 -4.85
N SER A 55 8.79 -16.62 -5.60
CA SER A 55 8.10 -15.75 -6.55
C SER A 55 6.81 -15.17 -5.97
N ILE A 56 6.56 -13.90 -6.22
CA ILE A 56 5.30 -13.22 -5.89
C ILE A 56 4.56 -12.92 -7.19
N GLU A 57 3.35 -13.46 -7.31
CA GLU A 57 2.48 -13.29 -8.48
C GLU A 57 1.30 -12.37 -8.14
N PHE A 58 1.18 -11.26 -8.87
CA PHE A 58 0.08 -10.31 -8.74
C PHE A 58 -1.11 -10.69 -9.64
N GLY A 59 -2.21 -9.97 -9.52
CA GLY A 59 -3.44 -10.21 -10.26
C GLY A 59 -3.30 -10.02 -11.76
N GLN A 60 -4.18 -10.64 -12.54
CA GLN A 60 -4.15 -10.51 -14.00
C GLN A 60 -4.29 -9.04 -14.45
N GLY A 61 -3.42 -8.65 -15.39
CA GLY A 61 -3.35 -7.28 -15.89
C GLY A 61 -2.61 -6.30 -14.97
N GLU A 62 -2.04 -6.77 -13.86
CA GLU A 62 -1.07 -6.00 -13.11
C GLU A 62 0.33 -6.10 -13.72
N THR A 63 1.02 -4.96 -13.75
CA THR A 63 2.41 -4.85 -14.19
C THR A 63 3.18 -4.04 -13.18
N ILE A 64 4.29 -4.58 -12.71
CA ILE A 64 5.21 -3.95 -11.78
C ILE A 64 5.80 -2.70 -12.44
N ARG A 65 5.77 -1.61 -11.71
CA ARG A 65 6.38 -0.32 -12.06
C ARG A 65 7.65 -0.07 -11.28
N SER A 66 7.70 -0.51 -10.03
CA SER A 66 8.84 -0.30 -9.14
C SER A 66 8.86 -1.32 -8.01
N ILE A 67 10.06 -1.69 -7.58
CA ILE A 67 10.34 -2.51 -6.40
C ILE A 67 11.35 -1.71 -5.57
N ILE A 68 11.06 -1.55 -4.27
CA ILE A 68 11.91 -0.85 -3.32
C ILE A 68 12.16 -1.79 -2.15
N ALA A 69 13.40 -1.98 -1.76
CA ALA A 69 13.77 -2.81 -0.62
C ALA A 69 14.72 -2.04 0.30
N GLY A 70 14.66 -2.31 1.61
CA GLY A 70 15.54 -1.67 2.59
C GLY A 70 16.97 -2.17 2.52
N ASP A 71 17.16 -3.49 2.48
CA ASP A 71 18.45 -4.17 2.38
C ASP A 71 18.49 -4.98 1.08
N THR A 72 19.19 -4.42 0.10
CA THR A 72 19.41 -5.04 -1.22
C THR A 72 20.69 -5.88 -1.28
N GLU A 73 21.50 -5.92 -0.21
CA GLU A 73 22.67 -6.80 -0.14
C GLU A 73 22.28 -8.20 0.34
N GLY A 74 21.30 -8.29 1.24
CA GLY A 74 20.78 -9.57 1.75
C GLY A 74 19.89 -10.33 0.76
N PHE A 75 19.33 -9.64 -0.24
CA PHE A 75 18.35 -10.20 -1.18
C PHE A 75 18.58 -9.72 -2.61
N LEU A 76 18.56 -10.67 -3.55
CA LEU A 76 18.44 -10.39 -4.98
C LEU A 76 16.97 -10.36 -5.38
N LEU A 77 16.60 -9.35 -6.18
CA LEU A 77 15.23 -9.10 -6.62
C LEU A 77 15.19 -8.98 -8.14
N ASP A 78 14.44 -9.85 -8.79
CA ASP A 78 14.37 -9.91 -10.25
C ASP A 78 12.91 -9.87 -10.73
N GLY A 79 12.60 -8.99 -11.67
CA GLY A 79 11.30 -9.00 -12.36
C GLY A 79 11.17 -10.23 -13.26
N VAL A 80 10.00 -10.87 -13.27
CA VAL A 80 9.69 -11.95 -14.21
C VAL A 80 9.19 -11.35 -15.54
N PRO A 81 9.58 -11.89 -16.70
CA PRO A 81 9.04 -11.45 -18.00
C PRO A 81 7.51 -11.40 -18.00
N GLY A 82 6.95 -10.32 -18.56
CA GLY A 82 5.51 -10.01 -18.48
C GLY A 82 5.15 -9.08 -17.32
N GLY A 83 6.05 -8.89 -16.34
CA GLY A 83 5.97 -7.86 -15.31
C GLY A 83 4.88 -8.07 -14.25
N GLN A 84 4.12 -9.16 -14.29
CA GLN A 84 3.09 -9.49 -13.29
C GLN A 84 3.67 -10.13 -12.02
N ALA A 85 4.93 -10.54 -12.06
CA ALA A 85 5.58 -11.22 -10.96
C ALA A 85 7.03 -10.75 -10.78
N PHE A 86 7.55 -10.94 -9.57
CA PHE A 86 8.98 -10.81 -9.29
C PHE A 86 9.45 -11.98 -8.42
N ALA A 87 10.75 -12.20 -8.43
CA ALA A 87 11.46 -13.22 -7.69
C ALA A 87 12.28 -12.57 -6.57
N ILE A 88 12.30 -13.24 -5.43
CA ILE A 88 13.11 -12.90 -4.26
C ILE A 88 14.05 -14.08 -4.02
N LYS A 89 15.35 -13.80 -3.96
CA LYS A 89 16.38 -14.79 -3.64
C LYS A 89 17.26 -14.27 -2.50
N PRO A 90 17.22 -14.87 -1.31
CA PRO A 90 18.13 -14.51 -0.24
C PRO A 90 19.55 -14.95 -0.59
N VAL A 91 20.53 -14.11 -0.26
CA VAL A 91 21.97 -14.42 -0.43
C VAL A 91 22.73 -14.44 0.90
N SER A 92 22.12 -13.93 1.97
CA SER A 92 22.67 -13.96 3.33
C SER A 92 21.74 -14.71 4.29
N ARG A 93 22.33 -15.48 5.22
CA ARG A 93 21.59 -16.26 6.22
C ARG A 93 21.00 -15.33 7.28
N GLY A 94 19.73 -15.54 7.63
CA GLY A 94 19.05 -14.72 8.64
C GLY A 94 18.77 -13.28 8.19
N ALA A 95 18.92 -12.98 6.89
CA ALA A 95 18.60 -11.68 6.34
C ALA A 95 17.12 -11.34 6.56
N HIS A 96 16.85 -10.07 6.86
CA HIS A 96 15.51 -9.54 7.04
C HIS A 96 15.41 -8.16 6.41
N THR A 97 14.30 -7.88 5.73
CA THR A 97 14.08 -6.55 5.17
C THR A 97 12.60 -6.33 4.85
N ASN A 98 12.23 -5.08 4.65
CA ASN A 98 10.96 -4.73 4.03
C ASN A 98 11.12 -4.58 2.52
N ILE A 99 10.11 -5.00 1.77
CA ILE A 99 10.01 -4.77 0.33
C ILE A 99 8.66 -4.12 0.05
N THR A 100 8.67 -3.06 -0.74
CA THR A 100 7.46 -2.43 -1.26
C THR A 100 7.43 -2.56 -2.77
N VAL A 101 6.31 -3.03 -3.32
CA VAL A 101 6.12 -3.19 -4.76
C VAL A 101 4.95 -2.35 -5.22
N TYR A 102 5.19 -1.57 -6.27
CA TYR A 102 4.18 -0.75 -6.92
C TYR A 102 3.86 -1.34 -8.29
N THR A 103 2.60 -1.66 -8.51
CA THR A 103 2.08 -2.05 -9.83
C THR A 103 1.31 -0.89 -10.45
N ASN A 104 0.85 -1.06 -11.68
CA ASN A 104 -0.09 -0.15 -12.34
C ASN A 104 -1.50 -0.13 -11.70
N ARG A 105 -1.77 -0.91 -10.64
CA ARG A 105 -3.09 -0.95 -9.97
C ARG A 105 -3.02 -0.87 -8.45
N ARG A 106 -1.95 -1.38 -7.83
CA ARG A 106 -1.91 -1.61 -6.37
C ARG A 106 -0.50 -1.42 -5.82
N SER A 107 -0.46 -1.15 -4.52
CA SER A 107 0.75 -1.15 -3.71
C SER A 107 0.75 -2.36 -2.78
N TYR A 108 1.91 -3.00 -2.63
CA TYR A 108 2.11 -4.17 -1.79
C TYR A 108 3.26 -3.96 -0.82
N TYR A 109 3.05 -4.35 0.43
CA TYR A 109 4.03 -4.20 1.51
C TYR A 109 4.40 -5.58 2.05
N PHE A 110 5.69 -5.87 2.05
CA PHE A 110 6.23 -7.17 2.46
C PHE A 110 7.21 -7.00 3.60
N ASN A 111 7.10 -7.87 4.60
CA ASN A 111 8.15 -8.12 5.57
C ASN A 111 8.80 -9.47 5.21
N VAL A 112 10.05 -9.44 4.75
CA VAL A 112 10.74 -10.58 4.16
C VAL A 112 11.82 -11.07 5.11
N THR A 113 11.83 -12.37 5.39
CA THR A 113 12.83 -13.00 6.26
C THR A 113 13.37 -14.27 5.61
N GLU A 114 14.68 -14.44 5.62
CA GLU A 114 15.33 -15.72 5.34
C GLU A 114 15.16 -16.64 6.56
N ALA A 115 14.64 -17.84 6.33
CA ALA A 115 14.42 -18.86 7.34
C ALA A 115 14.63 -20.26 6.76
N SER A 116 15.10 -21.19 7.60
CA SER A 116 15.34 -22.57 7.18
C SER A 116 14.06 -23.39 6.96
N SER A 117 12.93 -23.05 7.60
CA SER A 117 11.64 -23.74 7.43
C SER A 117 10.45 -23.03 8.12
N PRO A 118 9.20 -23.17 7.61
CA PRO A 118 8.85 -23.50 6.23
C PRO A 118 9.02 -22.29 5.30
N THR A 119 9.42 -22.55 4.07
CA THR A 119 9.71 -21.53 3.06
C THR A 119 8.68 -21.53 1.96
N PHE A 120 8.44 -20.35 1.40
CA PHE A 120 7.42 -20.17 0.37
C PHE A 120 8.09 -20.18 -0.99
N TYR A 121 7.56 -20.95 -1.92
CA TYR A 121 8.08 -21.01 -3.30
C TYR A 121 7.35 -20.01 -4.18
N VAL A 122 6.01 -19.96 -4.04
CA VAL A 122 5.16 -19.04 -4.80
C VAL A 122 4.13 -18.45 -3.86
N ILE A 123 3.92 -17.14 -3.93
CA ILE A 123 2.81 -16.47 -3.26
C ILE A 123 1.93 -15.87 -4.35
N ARG A 124 0.66 -16.29 -4.39
CA ARG A 124 -0.35 -15.76 -5.31
C ARG A 124 -1.30 -14.85 -4.59
N PHE A 125 -1.53 -13.68 -5.14
CA PHE A 125 -2.57 -12.79 -4.63
C PHE A 125 -3.94 -13.15 -5.19
N THR A 126 -4.91 -13.18 -4.28
CA THR A 126 -6.34 -13.31 -4.53
C THR A 126 -7.03 -12.02 -4.12
N TYR A 127 -8.08 -11.64 -4.83
CA TYR A 127 -8.70 -10.33 -4.68
C TYR A 127 -10.19 -10.53 -4.43
N PRO A 128 -10.71 -10.17 -3.25
CA PRO A 128 -12.09 -10.47 -2.87
C PRO A 128 -13.14 -9.79 -3.75
N GLU A 129 -12.77 -8.76 -4.51
CA GLU A 129 -13.65 -8.04 -5.43
C GLU A 129 -13.59 -8.56 -6.89
N ALA A 130 -12.76 -9.57 -7.18
CA ALA A 130 -12.57 -10.10 -8.54
C ALA A 130 -13.37 -11.38 -8.80
N ALA A 131 -14.71 -11.29 -8.79
CA ALA A 131 -15.51 -12.13 -9.68
C ALA A 131 -15.21 -11.70 -11.14
N PRO A 132 -15.22 -12.61 -12.13
CA PRO A 132 -14.72 -12.32 -13.46
C PRO A 132 -15.64 -11.32 -14.17
N ARG A 133 -15.33 -10.02 -14.08
CA ARG A 133 -15.69 -9.11 -15.15
C ARG A 133 -14.74 -9.41 -16.30
N GLN A 134 -15.27 -10.06 -17.32
CA GLN A 134 -14.73 -10.07 -18.68
C GLN A 134 -14.04 -8.73 -18.93
N SER A 135 -12.80 -8.79 -19.40
CA SER A 135 -11.95 -7.68 -19.80
C SER A 135 -12.73 -6.46 -20.28
N ARG A 136 -13.18 -5.63 -19.34
CA ARG A 136 -13.38 -4.23 -19.61
C ARG A 136 -11.94 -3.75 -19.65
N VAL A 137 -11.43 -3.51 -20.86
CA VAL A 137 -10.40 -2.50 -21.05
C VAL A 137 -10.75 -1.43 -20.04
N ALA A 138 -9.91 -1.22 -19.02
CA ALA A 138 -10.16 -0.18 -18.05
C ALA A 138 -10.27 1.08 -18.91
N ALA A 139 -11.51 1.50 -19.17
CA ALA A 139 -11.74 2.84 -19.65
C ALA A 139 -11.05 3.65 -18.57
N SER A 140 -9.94 4.29 -18.93
CA SER A 140 -9.27 5.26 -18.07
C SER A 140 -10.40 6.01 -17.39
N GLN A 141 -10.58 5.82 -16.08
CA GLN A 141 -11.51 6.69 -15.39
C GLN A 141 -11.00 8.10 -15.71
N PRO A 142 -11.88 9.01 -16.17
CA PRO A 142 -11.46 10.36 -16.46
C PRO A 142 -10.77 10.88 -15.19
N ALA A 143 -9.59 11.48 -15.35
CA ALA A 143 -8.83 11.96 -14.21
C ALA A 143 -9.73 12.82 -13.33
N ASN A 144 -9.79 12.52 -12.04
CA ASN A 144 -10.54 13.32 -11.10
C ASN A 144 -9.68 14.50 -10.66
N HIS A 145 -10.17 15.71 -10.87
CA HIS A 145 -9.48 16.96 -10.51
C HIS A 145 -10.15 17.68 -9.33
N ALA A 146 -11.15 17.05 -8.69
CA ALA A 146 -11.94 17.68 -7.64
C ALA A 146 -11.21 17.66 -6.30
N TYR A 147 -10.14 18.44 -6.17
CA TYR A 147 -9.35 18.55 -4.94
C TYR A 147 -9.25 20.01 -4.48
N GLY A 148 -9.56 20.24 -3.21
CA GLY A 148 -9.43 21.52 -2.53
C GLY A 148 -8.25 21.53 -1.55
N VAL A 149 -7.69 22.71 -1.27
CA VAL A 149 -6.62 22.91 -0.29
C VAL A 149 -7.10 23.81 0.86
N SER A 150 -6.68 23.52 2.09
CA SER A 150 -7.08 24.29 3.28
C SER A 150 -6.41 25.66 3.40
N ALA A 151 -5.23 25.82 2.81
CA ALA A 151 -4.43 27.04 2.88
C ALA A 151 -3.56 27.20 1.63
N ARG A 152 -2.99 28.39 1.45
CA ARG A 152 -2.04 28.69 0.36
C ARG A 152 -0.70 29.14 0.96
N SER A 153 0.36 28.45 0.56
CA SER A 153 1.77 28.78 0.84
C SER A 153 2.67 28.33 -0.33
N GLU A 154 3.98 28.39 -0.16
CA GLU A 154 4.97 27.97 -1.17
C GLU A 154 4.91 26.47 -1.52
N ILE A 155 4.37 25.64 -0.62
CA ILE A 155 4.17 24.19 -0.85
C ILE A 155 2.78 23.86 -1.41
N THR A 156 2.04 24.84 -1.92
CA THR A 156 0.71 24.57 -2.50
C THR A 156 0.84 24.00 -3.91
N PRO A 157 0.26 22.82 -4.19
CA PRO A 157 0.17 22.29 -5.54
C PRO A 157 -0.63 23.24 -6.43
N ARG A 158 -0.17 23.42 -7.67
CA ARG A 158 -0.92 24.15 -8.72
C ARG A 158 -2.06 23.32 -9.27
N GLU A 159 -1.90 22.00 -9.28
CA GLU A 159 -2.87 21.06 -9.81
C GLU A 159 -2.77 19.75 -9.04
N ILE A 160 -3.92 19.16 -8.75
CA ILE A 160 -4.04 17.87 -8.09
C ILE A 160 -5.06 17.05 -8.86
N TRP A 161 -4.70 15.82 -9.20
CA TRP A 161 -5.61 14.90 -9.84
C TRP A 161 -5.29 13.46 -9.48
N ASP A 162 -6.26 12.57 -9.67
CA ASP A 162 -6.04 11.14 -9.56
C ASP A 162 -6.57 10.39 -10.79
N ASP A 163 -6.03 9.19 -11.04
CA ASP A 163 -6.46 8.29 -12.13
C ASP A 163 -7.22 7.05 -11.60
N GLY A 164 -7.76 7.14 -10.38
CA GLY A 164 -8.34 6.03 -9.64
C GLY A 164 -7.33 5.05 -9.03
N THR A 165 -6.02 5.24 -9.28
CA THR A 165 -4.93 4.40 -8.73
C THR A 165 -3.85 5.22 -8.01
N PHE A 166 -3.43 6.33 -8.60
CA PHE A 166 -2.41 7.25 -8.09
C PHE A 166 -2.98 8.66 -8.01
N THR A 167 -2.51 9.41 -7.02
CA THR A 167 -2.74 10.86 -6.95
C THR A 167 -1.49 11.58 -7.41
N TYR A 168 -1.67 12.69 -8.11
CA TYR A 168 -0.62 13.47 -8.74
C TYR A 168 -0.70 14.90 -8.22
N PHE A 169 0.44 15.44 -7.81
CA PHE A 169 0.58 16.81 -7.32
C PHE A 169 1.56 17.54 -8.20
N ARG A 170 1.10 18.55 -8.95
CA ARG A 170 1.97 19.42 -9.73
C ARG A 170 2.33 20.65 -8.91
N PHE A 171 3.61 20.85 -8.65
CA PHE A 171 4.10 22.03 -7.93
C PHE A 171 4.58 23.10 -8.91
N ALA A 172 4.79 24.32 -8.42
CA ALA A 172 5.46 25.34 -9.22
C ALA A 172 6.91 24.93 -9.50
N THR A 173 7.45 25.36 -10.64
CA THR A 173 8.89 25.22 -10.92
C THR A 173 9.70 25.84 -9.79
N ASN A 174 10.67 25.10 -9.24
CA ASN A 174 11.51 25.50 -8.10
C ASN A 174 10.77 25.73 -6.77
N ALA A 175 9.51 25.32 -6.63
CA ALA A 175 8.87 25.29 -5.32
C ALA A 175 9.56 24.26 -4.40
N PRO A 176 9.65 24.52 -3.09
CA PRO A 176 10.15 23.53 -2.16
C PRO A 176 9.18 22.33 -2.12
N LEU A 177 9.73 21.11 -2.09
CA LEU A 177 8.96 19.88 -2.16
C LEU A 177 8.53 19.45 -0.75
N PRO A 178 7.22 19.39 -0.45
CA PRO A 178 6.75 18.95 0.86
C PRO A 178 6.81 17.42 1.00
N ALA A 179 6.80 16.95 2.25
CA ALA A 179 6.43 15.58 2.54
C ALA A 179 4.91 15.41 2.38
N ILE A 180 4.49 14.38 1.63
CA ILE A 180 3.08 14.10 1.36
C ILE A 180 2.65 12.87 2.17
N PHE A 181 1.57 13.02 2.91
CA PHE A 181 0.97 11.98 3.74
C PHE A 181 -0.47 11.71 3.31
N ARG A 182 -0.89 10.46 3.42
CA ARG A 182 -2.29 10.07 3.32
C ARG A 182 -2.94 10.19 4.69
N TRP A 183 -4.13 10.76 4.78
CA TRP A 183 -4.93 10.69 6.01
C TRP A 183 -5.84 9.47 5.97
N SER A 184 -5.76 8.59 6.97
CA SER A 184 -6.63 7.41 7.07
C SER A 184 -6.87 7.01 8.52
N GLY A 185 -8.14 6.81 8.88
CA GLY A 185 -8.53 6.34 10.22
C GLY A 185 -8.08 7.28 11.35
N GLY A 186 -8.09 8.60 11.10
CA GLY A 186 -7.74 9.61 12.09
C GLY A 186 -6.24 9.88 12.28
N ASN A 187 -5.38 9.25 11.47
CA ASN A 187 -3.93 9.43 11.54
C ASN A 187 -3.31 9.66 10.14
N GLU A 188 -2.20 10.37 10.10
CA GLU A 188 -1.34 10.48 8.92
C GLU A 188 -0.56 9.17 8.68
N ARG A 189 -0.45 8.78 7.42
CA ARG A 189 0.32 7.62 6.96
C ARG A 189 1.29 8.06 5.88
N SER A 190 2.54 7.65 6.02
CA SER A 190 3.54 7.89 4.97
C SER A 190 3.13 7.18 3.68
N VAL A 191 3.35 7.87 2.57
CA VAL A 191 3.19 7.31 1.22
C VAL A 191 4.48 7.51 0.45
N ASN A 192 4.71 6.66 -0.54
CA ASN A 192 5.82 6.89 -1.45
C ASN A 192 5.43 7.90 -2.52
N ALA A 193 6.26 8.93 -2.64
CA ALA A 193 6.13 10.04 -3.55
C ALA A 193 7.29 9.98 -4.56
N HIS A 194 6.97 9.93 -5.85
CA HIS A 194 7.96 9.92 -6.92
C HIS A 194 7.87 11.21 -7.71
N ALA A 195 8.89 12.06 -7.60
CA ALA A 195 9.02 13.25 -8.44
C ALA A 195 9.29 12.82 -9.90
N ARG A 196 8.56 13.43 -10.84
CA ARG A 196 8.76 13.25 -12.28
C ARG A 196 9.52 14.45 -12.87
N PRO A 197 10.21 14.28 -14.00
CA PRO A 197 10.94 15.37 -14.65
C PRO A 197 10.07 16.57 -15.07
N ASP A 198 8.76 16.38 -15.18
CA ASP A 198 7.76 17.40 -15.57
C ASP A 198 7.21 18.21 -14.38
N GLY A 199 7.83 18.11 -13.19
CA GLY A 199 7.41 18.84 -11.98
C GLY A 199 6.20 18.24 -11.27
N VAL A 200 5.79 17.04 -11.66
CA VAL A 200 4.67 16.31 -11.04
C VAL A 200 5.20 15.29 -10.04
N ILE A 201 4.68 15.32 -8.82
CA ILE A 201 4.90 14.26 -7.83
C ILE A 201 3.75 13.25 -7.95
N ARG A 202 4.07 12.00 -8.27
CA ARG A 202 3.09 10.90 -8.22
C ARG A 202 3.17 10.24 -6.85
N VAL A 203 2.06 10.18 -6.13
CA VAL A 203 1.94 9.43 -4.87
C VAL A 203 1.07 8.20 -5.05
N SER A 204 1.28 7.22 -4.18
CA SER A 204 0.60 5.93 -4.24
C SER A 204 -0.81 6.01 -3.63
N GLY A 205 -1.81 5.54 -4.36
CA GLY A 205 -3.20 5.49 -3.92
C GLY A 205 -4.01 6.75 -4.20
N VAL A 206 -5.31 6.63 -3.95
CA VAL A 206 -6.29 7.72 -3.89
C VAL A 206 -6.77 7.87 -2.46
N SER A 207 -7.05 9.10 -2.04
CA SER A 207 -7.49 9.39 -0.68
C SER A 207 -8.39 10.62 -0.67
N ASP A 208 -9.45 10.55 0.11
CA ASP A 208 -10.35 11.67 0.38
C ASP A 208 -9.59 12.83 1.04
N ARG A 209 -8.49 12.53 1.75
CA ARG A 209 -7.66 13.54 2.40
C ARG A 209 -6.17 13.22 2.32
N TRP A 210 -5.38 14.24 2.00
CA TRP A 210 -3.92 14.26 2.06
C TRP A 210 -3.44 15.40 2.96
N VAL A 211 -2.22 15.25 3.49
CA VAL A 211 -1.54 16.29 4.27
C VAL A 211 -0.18 16.54 3.67
N LEU A 212 0.12 17.80 3.36
CA LEU A 212 1.42 18.25 2.87
C LEU A 212 2.12 18.99 4.01
N ARG A 213 3.36 18.61 4.31
CA ARG A 213 4.15 19.22 5.38
C ARG A 213 5.51 19.70 4.89
N LEU A 214 5.91 20.90 5.31
CA LEU A 214 7.29 21.40 5.16
C LEU A 214 7.62 22.35 6.33
N GLY A 215 8.50 21.93 7.23
CA GLY A 215 8.79 22.72 8.44
C GLY A 215 7.53 22.86 9.32
N GLU A 216 7.08 24.10 9.54
CA GLU A 216 5.85 24.41 10.27
C GLU A 216 4.60 24.51 9.36
N ASP A 217 4.79 24.51 8.04
CA ASP A 217 3.68 24.56 7.09
C ASP A 217 2.93 23.22 7.04
N GLU A 218 1.61 23.30 7.12
CA GLU A 218 0.69 22.19 6.96
C GLU A 218 -0.46 22.58 6.01
N ILE A 219 -0.63 21.83 4.93
CA ILE A 219 -1.75 21.99 4.00
C ILE A 219 -2.54 20.69 3.93
N CYS A 220 -3.81 20.76 4.30
CA CYS A 220 -4.76 19.67 4.07
C CYS A 220 -5.30 19.78 2.64
N VAL A 221 -5.25 18.68 1.90
CA VAL A 221 -5.90 18.52 0.59
C VAL A 221 -7.10 17.61 0.79
N GLN A 222 -8.27 18.01 0.31
CA GLN A 222 -9.53 17.28 0.47
C GLN A 222 -10.16 17.00 -0.90
N GLU A 223 -10.60 15.77 -1.13
CA GLU A 223 -11.42 15.42 -2.30
C GLU A 223 -12.82 16.05 -2.14
N MET A 224 -13.29 16.71 -3.20
CA MET A 224 -14.51 17.49 -3.25
C MET A 224 -15.61 16.84 -4.11
N SER A 225 -15.35 15.68 -4.71
CA SER A 225 -16.27 15.02 -5.65
C SER A 225 -17.59 14.57 -4.99
N GLU A 226 -17.58 14.27 -3.69
CA GLU A 226 -18.78 13.89 -2.92
C GLU A 226 -19.50 15.07 -2.25
N ALA A 227 -18.87 16.25 -2.14
CA ALA A 227 -19.46 17.42 -1.50
C ALA A 227 -20.52 18.15 -2.36
N ASN A 228 -20.73 17.69 -3.60
CA ASN A 228 -21.55 18.39 -4.60
C ASN A 228 -22.89 17.66 -4.91
N ARG A 229 -23.38 16.78 -4.03
CA ARG A 229 -24.68 16.09 -4.17
C ARG A 229 -25.80 16.60 -3.28
N ASP A 230 -25.52 17.54 -2.36
CA ASP A 230 -26.49 18.07 -1.40
C ASP A 230 -26.74 19.58 -1.58
N GLU A 231 -27.08 20.00 -2.80
CA GLU A 231 -27.67 21.32 -3.12
C GLU A 231 -28.83 21.15 -4.11
#